data_AF-A0A352SKR4-F1
#
_entry.id   AF-A0A352SKR4-F1
#
_cell.length_a   1.000
_cell.length_b   1.000
_cell.length_c   1.000
_cell.angle_alpha   90.00
_cell.angle_beta   90.00
_cell.angle_gamma   90.00
#
_symmetry.space_group_name_H-M   'P 1'
#
loop_
_entity.id
_entity.type
_entity.pdbx_description
1 polymer ?
#
loop_
_entity_poly.entity_id
_entity_poly.type
_entity_poly.pdbx_seq_one_letter_code
_entity_poly.pdbx_strand_id
1 'polypeptide(L)'
;MRLGSAGRLWLMALASVVLLQGCSTRVGKLYFDFRAYFNTYYNAQDFFELGLEKNIPEPTIPAPGNLIRVFDPPGAGGKGEFDLTIQKAASILRDHEHSSYVLPSVLLIGKAYFYRGEYFAAIQKFQELRTLDGTGRYGQEAVFWQSRTLYEMGNHLEAIEFTEQALLEGNWIPSIESKTALILAEHHTIAGDIATAVDLLTLTIEQFDDDRLRPRAQFLFAQMLEQEGDYAFAAEVYRDVAASKTIFELQYLARKNQAAALRKLGEREASLELLTEMFEDDKYRDQFPEIRLEIGLSLVDSTSGESIEESIQWHQQTLRMDPRRLRNGTLPPE
;
A
#
# COMPACT_ATOMS: atom_id res chain seq x y z
N MET A 1 68.69 -3.95 -9.27
CA MET A 1 69.32 -2.87 -10.05
C MET A 1 68.87 -1.52 -9.48
N ARG A 2 69.79 -0.76 -8.87
CA ARG A 2 69.50 0.61 -8.41
C ARG A 2 69.63 1.56 -9.61
N LEU A 3 68.53 2.15 -10.05
CA LEU A 3 68.58 3.20 -11.10
C LEU A 3 69.39 4.39 -10.60
N GLY A 4 70.35 4.84 -11.40
CA GLY A 4 71.15 6.04 -11.14
C GLY A 4 70.30 7.30 -11.11
N SER A 5 70.84 8.38 -10.54
CA SER A 5 70.15 9.68 -10.34
C SER A 5 69.50 10.23 -11.62
N ALA A 6 70.12 10.02 -12.78
CA ALA A 6 69.55 10.40 -14.08
C ALA A 6 68.28 9.60 -14.42
N GLY A 7 68.21 8.29 -14.13
CA GLY A 7 67.03 7.46 -14.38
C GLY A 7 65.84 7.81 -13.47
N ARG A 8 66.12 8.30 -12.25
CA ARG A 8 65.08 8.81 -11.34
C ARG A 8 64.50 10.14 -11.81
N LEU A 9 65.31 11.02 -12.41
CA LEU A 9 64.85 12.28 -13.00
C LEU A 9 63.97 12.04 -14.24
N TRP A 10 64.31 11.06 -15.08
CA TRP A 10 63.46 10.67 -16.22
C TRP A 10 62.14 10.02 -15.81
N LEU A 11 62.14 9.18 -14.76
CA LEU A 11 60.89 8.62 -14.22
C LEU A 11 60.00 9.68 -13.56
N MET A 12 60.58 10.67 -12.88
CA MET A 12 59.81 11.80 -12.34
C MET A 12 59.29 12.74 -13.42
N ALA A 13 60.03 12.95 -14.52
CA ALA A 13 59.56 13.71 -15.69
C ALA A 13 58.43 12.97 -16.45
N LEU A 14 58.51 11.64 -16.58
CA LEU A 14 57.45 10.84 -17.21
C LEU A 14 56.18 10.79 -16.35
N ALA A 15 56.32 10.70 -15.03
CA ALA A 15 55.20 10.73 -14.07
C ALA A 15 54.51 12.10 -14.02
N SER A 16 55.27 13.20 -14.17
CA SER A 16 54.69 14.55 -14.21
C SER A 16 53.99 14.87 -15.54
N VAL A 17 54.43 14.29 -16.67
CA VAL A 17 53.69 14.36 -17.95
C VAL A 17 52.40 13.55 -17.92
N VAL A 18 52.36 12.40 -17.23
CA VAL A 18 51.13 11.59 -17.05
C VAL A 18 50.13 12.28 -16.11
N LEU A 19 50.61 12.99 -15.08
CA LEU A 19 49.75 13.71 -14.13
C LEU A 19 49.21 15.04 -14.70
N LEU A 20 49.92 15.69 -15.63
CA LEU A 20 49.46 16.94 -16.27
C LEU A 20 48.52 16.72 -17.47
N GLN A 21 48.45 15.50 -18.02
CA GLN A 21 47.47 15.15 -19.06
C GLN A 21 46.11 14.71 -18.48
N GLY A 22 46.02 14.49 -17.17
CA GLY A 22 44.81 13.99 -16.49
C GLY A 22 43.60 14.93 -16.55
N CYS A 23 43.78 16.22 -16.82
CA CYS A 23 42.68 17.21 -16.85
C CYS A 23 41.87 17.26 -18.16
N SER A 24 42.15 16.39 -19.13
CA SER A 24 41.35 16.32 -20.38
C SER A 24 41.21 14.90 -20.96
N THR A 25 41.36 13.87 -20.12
CA THR A 25 41.21 12.48 -20.58
C THR A 25 39.75 12.04 -20.54
N ARG A 26 39.35 11.20 -21.51
CA ARG A 26 38.03 10.55 -21.55
C ARG A 26 37.63 9.92 -20.21
N VAL A 27 38.61 9.45 -19.41
CA VAL A 27 38.40 8.86 -18.08
C VAL A 27 37.96 9.90 -17.03
N GLY A 28 38.54 11.10 -17.04
CA GLY A 28 38.11 12.19 -16.17
C GLY A 28 36.69 12.64 -16.51
N LYS A 29 36.38 12.78 -17.81
CA LYS A 29 35.02 13.07 -18.28
C LYS A 29 34.03 11.96 -17.88
N LEU A 30 34.38 10.68 -18.09
CA LEU A 30 33.56 9.53 -17.68
C LEU A 30 33.31 9.51 -16.16
N TYR A 31 34.29 9.89 -15.33
CA TYR A 31 34.16 9.94 -13.88
C TYR A 31 33.29 11.12 -13.40
N PHE A 32 33.46 12.32 -13.97
CA PHE A 32 32.61 13.48 -13.66
C PHE A 32 31.17 13.29 -14.17
N ASP A 33 31.01 12.72 -15.37
CA ASP A 33 29.71 12.36 -15.94
C ASP A 33 29.04 11.29 -15.07
N PHE A 34 29.76 10.25 -14.62
CA PHE A 34 29.25 9.24 -13.69
C PHE A 34 28.82 9.84 -12.34
N ARG A 35 29.59 10.78 -11.79
CA ARG A 35 29.27 11.42 -10.49
C ARG A 35 28.09 12.37 -10.60
N ALA A 36 27.99 13.17 -11.67
CA ALA A 36 26.83 14.02 -11.92
C ALA A 36 25.56 13.20 -12.23
N TYR A 37 25.71 12.09 -12.96
CA TYR A 37 24.67 11.10 -13.27
C TYR A 37 24.11 10.40 -12.03
N PHE A 38 24.99 9.82 -11.22
CA PHE A 38 24.63 9.18 -9.96
C PHE A 38 23.95 10.21 -9.06
N ASN A 39 24.50 11.40 -8.93
CA ASN A 39 23.84 12.46 -8.16
C ASN A 39 22.44 12.81 -8.72
N THR A 40 22.21 12.74 -10.03
CA THR A 40 20.91 13.14 -10.62
C THR A 40 19.81 12.12 -10.36
N TYR A 41 20.09 10.82 -10.55
CA TYR A 41 19.09 9.78 -10.26
C TYR A 41 18.77 9.70 -8.77
N TYR A 42 19.79 9.73 -7.92
CA TYR A 42 19.59 9.68 -6.47
C TYR A 42 18.86 10.92 -5.97
N ASN A 43 19.17 12.13 -6.48
CA ASN A 43 18.35 13.30 -6.17
C ASN A 43 16.88 13.11 -6.59
N ALA A 44 16.61 12.47 -7.73
CA ALA A 44 15.24 12.21 -8.16
C ALA A 44 14.51 11.27 -7.18
N GLN A 45 15.21 10.24 -6.69
CA GLN A 45 14.70 9.32 -5.67
C GLN A 45 14.48 10.02 -4.33
N ASP A 46 15.43 10.83 -3.86
CA ASP A 46 15.32 11.59 -2.61
C ASP A 46 14.12 12.54 -2.64
N PHE A 47 13.92 13.26 -3.76
CA PHE A 47 12.72 14.07 -3.94
C PHE A 47 11.45 13.22 -3.95
N PHE A 48 11.48 12.02 -4.54
CA PHE A 48 10.30 11.17 -4.58
C PHE A 48 9.92 10.70 -3.17
N GLU A 49 10.90 10.29 -2.37
CA GLU A 49 10.73 9.89 -0.97
C GLU A 49 10.19 11.05 -0.12
N LEU A 50 10.77 12.25 -0.25
CA LEU A 50 10.25 13.47 0.41
C LEU A 50 8.81 13.80 -0.02
N GLY A 51 8.47 13.53 -1.28
CA GLY A 51 7.11 13.64 -1.79
C GLY A 51 6.17 12.67 -1.08
N LEU A 52 6.56 11.39 -0.94
CA LEU A 52 5.78 10.38 -0.23
C LEU A 52 5.58 10.71 1.25
N GLU A 53 6.60 11.24 1.94
CA GLU A 53 6.50 11.66 3.34
C GLU A 53 5.44 12.77 3.54
N LYS A 54 5.24 13.61 2.52
CA LYS A 54 4.23 14.68 2.53
C LYS A 54 2.89 14.22 1.95
N ASN A 55 2.88 13.17 1.15
CA ASN A 55 1.70 12.63 0.47
C ASN A 55 0.99 11.60 1.36
N ILE A 56 0.73 11.98 2.61
CA ILE A 56 0.02 11.12 3.55
C ILE A 56 -1.47 11.14 3.17
N PRO A 57 -2.07 10.00 2.83
CA PRO A 57 -3.51 9.93 2.56
C PRO A 57 -4.28 10.14 3.86
N GLU A 58 -5.48 10.71 3.75
CA GLU A 58 -6.44 10.64 4.85
C GLU A 58 -6.68 9.15 5.18
N PRO A 59 -6.77 8.77 6.48
CA PRO A 59 -6.95 7.38 6.85
C PRO A 59 -8.14 6.76 6.11
N THR A 60 -7.88 5.83 5.19
CA THR A 60 -8.93 5.04 4.55
C THR A 60 -9.31 3.88 5.48
N ILE A 61 -9.69 4.22 6.71
CA ILE A 61 -10.34 3.27 7.60
C ILE A 61 -11.77 3.18 7.07
N PRO A 62 -12.20 2.04 6.52
CA PRO A 62 -13.54 1.94 5.97
C PRO A 62 -14.54 2.30 7.07
N ALA A 63 -15.46 3.22 6.78
CA ALA A 63 -16.67 3.33 7.58
C ALA A 63 -17.32 1.94 7.67
N PRO A 64 -18.05 1.63 8.76
CA PRO A 64 -18.73 0.35 8.90
C PRO A 64 -19.55 0.01 7.63
N GLY A 65 -19.24 -1.13 7.00
CA GLY A 65 -19.87 -1.58 5.74
C GLY A 65 -19.12 -1.24 4.44
N ASN A 66 -18.03 -0.47 4.48
CA ASN A 66 -17.19 -0.21 3.31
C ASN A 66 -16.07 -1.24 3.19
N LEU A 67 -15.67 -1.53 1.96
CA LEU A 67 -14.51 -2.36 1.65
C LEU A 67 -13.21 -1.64 2.01
N ILE A 68 -12.28 -2.34 2.66
CA ILE A 68 -10.95 -1.81 2.87
C ILE A 68 -10.21 -1.72 1.53
N ARG A 69 -9.46 -0.64 1.34
CA ARG A 69 -8.47 -0.58 0.28
C ARG A 69 -7.16 -1.18 0.77
N VAL A 70 -6.56 -2.09 0.03
CA VAL A 70 -5.23 -2.61 0.35
C VAL A 70 -4.19 -1.55 0.00
N PHE A 71 -4.18 -1.07 -1.24
CA PHE A 71 -3.30 0.04 -1.64
C PHE A 71 -3.97 1.39 -1.39
N ASP A 72 -3.34 2.20 -0.54
CA ASP A 72 -3.80 3.55 -0.22
C ASP A 72 -3.89 4.44 -1.48
N PRO A 73 -4.88 5.36 -1.54
CA PRO A 73 -4.89 6.41 -2.54
C PRO A 73 -3.71 7.38 -2.37
N PRO A 74 -3.37 8.18 -3.38
CA PRO A 74 -2.47 9.30 -3.19
C PRO A 74 -3.09 10.37 -2.26
N GLY A 75 -2.30 10.91 -1.35
CA GLY A 75 -2.66 12.08 -0.53
C GLY A 75 -2.60 13.39 -1.31
N ALA A 76 -2.89 14.51 -0.64
CA ALA A 76 -2.92 15.84 -1.26
C ALA A 76 -1.55 16.55 -1.30
N GLY A 77 -0.61 16.18 -0.42
CA GLY A 77 0.70 16.83 -0.26
C GLY A 77 1.78 16.33 -1.23
N GLY A 78 2.99 16.90 -1.14
CA GLY A 78 4.18 16.39 -1.86
C GLY A 78 4.27 16.72 -3.36
N LYS A 79 3.31 17.46 -3.94
CA LYS A 79 3.28 17.76 -5.38
C LYS A 79 4.57 18.41 -5.89
N GLY A 80 5.09 19.41 -5.18
CA GLY A 80 6.32 20.10 -5.58
C GLY A 80 7.55 19.18 -5.60
N GLU A 81 7.63 18.24 -4.68
CA GLU A 81 8.68 17.22 -4.65
C GLU A 81 8.56 16.25 -5.82
N PHE A 82 7.35 15.80 -6.15
CA PHE A 82 7.11 14.98 -7.33
C PHE A 82 7.46 15.72 -8.64
N ASP A 83 7.25 17.04 -8.71
CA ASP A 83 7.70 17.87 -9.85
C ASP A 83 9.22 17.82 -10.00
N LEU A 84 9.95 17.94 -8.88
CA LEU A 84 11.41 17.87 -8.88
C LEU A 84 11.89 16.46 -9.28
N THR A 85 11.24 15.41 -8.79
CA THR A 85 11.48 14.03 -9.24
C THR A 85 11.34 13.91 -10.76
N ILE A 86 10.23 14.39 -11.33
CA ILE A 86 9.97 14.33 -12.77
C ILE A 86 11.06 15.09 -13.54
N GLN A 87 11.40 16.31 -13.12
CA GLN A 87 12.43 17.11 -13.78
C GLN A 87 13.81 16.42 -13.77
N LYS A 88 14.22 15.85 -12.64
CA LYS A 88 15.51 15.16 -12.50
C LYS A 88 15.54 13.85 -13.28
N ALA A 89 14.51 13.02 -13.15
CA ALA A 89 14.41 11.77 -13.89
C ALA A 89 14.33 12.01 -15.42
N ALA A 90 13.59 13.02 -15.87
CA ALA A 90 13.52 13.37 -17.29
C ALA A 90 14.86 13.85 -17.86
N SER A 91 15.70 14.51 -17.05
CA SER A 91 17.04 14.90 -17.49
C SER A 91 17.94 13.69 -17.78
N ILE A 92 17.75 12.58 -17.08
CA ILE A 92 18.45 11.32 -17.37
C ILE A 92 18.04 10.79 -18.73
N LEU A 93 16.74 10.82 -19.06
CA LEU A 93 16.24 10.36 -20.36
C LEU A 93 16.80 11.19 -21.52
N ARG A 94 16.95 12.50 -21.33
CA ARG A 94 17.44 13.42 -22.36
C ARG A 94 18.96 13.40 -22.51
N ASP A 95 19.68 13.41 -21.40
CA ASP A 95 21.12 13.66 -21.38
C ASP A 95 21.93 12.35 -21.27
N HIS A 96 21.28 11.24 -20.87
CA HIS A 96 21.90 9.95 -20.56
C HIS A 96 21.06 8.74 -21.05
N GLU A 97 20.57 8.83 -22.28
CA GLU A 97 19.66 7.86 -22.93
C GLU A 97 20.18 6.41 -23.05
N HIS A 98 21.48 6.18 -22.86
CA HIS A 98 22.09 4.84 -22.90
C HIS A 98 22.48 4.31 -21.51
N SER A 99 22.05 4.99 -20.43
CA SER A 99 22.41 4.63 -19.07
C SER A 99 21.54 3.53 -18.49
N SER A 100 22.04 2.83 -17.46
CA SER A 100 21.27 1.83 -16.73
C SER A 100 20.13 2.44 -15.88
N TYR A 101 20.09 3.77 -15.71
CA TYR A 101 19.02 4.45 -15.00
C TYR A 101 17.85 4.90 -15.88
N VAL A 102 17.85 4.61 -17.18
CA VAL A 102 16.72 4.97 -18.06
C VAL A 102 15.42 4.32 -17.58
N LEU A 103 15.37 2.99 -17.49
CA LEU A 103 14.17 2.25 -17.06
C LEU A 103 13.67 2.65 -15.66
N PRO A 104 14.52 2.71 -14.60
CA PRO A 104 14.04 3.16 -13.29
C PRO A 104 13.65 4.64 -13.28
N SER A 105 14.23 5.50 -14.12
CA SER A 105 13.80 6.90 -14.24
C SER A 105 12.42 7.01 -14.89
N VAL A 106 12.13 6.23 -15.93
CA VAL A 106 10.77 6.17 -16.52
C VAL A 106 9.75 5.69 -15.49
N LEU A 107 10.08 4.65 -14.72
CA LEU A 107 9.24 4.16 -13.62
C LEU A 107 8.97 5.27 -12.58
N LEU A 108 10.02 5.99 -12.20
CA LEU A 108 9.93 7.05 -11.18
C LEU A 108 9.07 8.23 -11.64
N ILE A 109 9.17 8.61 -12.92
CA ILE A 109 8.30 9.63 -13.53
C ILE A 109 6.84 9.18 -13.51
N GLY A 110 6.56 7.93 -13.91
CA GLY A 110 5.20 7.39 -13.89
C GLY A 110 4.58 7.39 -12.49
N LYS A 111 5.35 6.95 -11.48
CA LYS A 111 4.94 7.00 -10.06
C LYS A 111 4.69 8.43 -9.59
N ALA A 112 5.56 9.38 -9.93
CA ALA A 112 5.39 10.78 -9.57
C ALA A 112 4.11 11.39 -10.19
N TYR A 113 3.81 11.07 -11.45
CA TYR A 113 2.53 11.46 -12.06
C TYR A 113 1.33 10.84 -11.33
N PHE A 114 1.39 9.55 -10.98
CA PHE A 114 0.34 8.89 -10.20
C PHE A 114 0.07 9.64 -8.88
N TYR A 115 1.10 9.92 -8.09
CA TYR A 115 0.95 10.62 -6.80
C TYR A 115 0.54 12.09 -6.93
N ARG A 116 0.77 12.72 -8.08
CA ARG A 116 0.22 14.05 -8.41
C ARG A 116 -1.26 14.03 -8.82
N GLY A 117 -1.84 12.85 -9.05
CA GLY A 117 -3.19 12.68 -9.61
C GLY A 117 -3.25 12.84 -11.14
N GLU A 118 -2.10 12.83 -11.81
CA GLU A 118 -1.98 12.99 -13.27
C GLU A 118 -2.03 11.63 -13.96
N TYR A 119 -3.14 10.91 -13.77
CA TYR A 119 -3.28 9.50 -14.10
C TYR A 119 -3.06 9.17 -15.59
N PHE A 120 -3.53 10.01 -16.51
CA PHE A 120 -3.27 9.81 -17.94
C PHE A 120 -1.78 9.86 -18.29
N ALA A 121 -1.03 10.80 -17.70
CA ALA A 121 0.42 10.90 -17.91
C ALA A 121 1.17 9.72 -17.25
N ALA A 122 0.69 9.26 -16.10
CA ALA A 122 1.21 8.06 -15.44
C ALA A 122 1.03 6.80 -16.32
N ILE A 123 -0.17 6.56 -16.85
CA ILE A 123 -0.45 5.43 -17.75
C ILE A 123 0.47 5.45 -18.97
N GLN A 124 0.65 6.62 -19.62
CA GLN A 124 1.56 6.74 -20.77
C GLN A 124 2.99 6.32 -20.41
N LYS A 125 3.48 6.69 -19.23
CA LYS A 125 4.82 6.32 -18.77
C LYS A 125 4.95 4.83 -18.44
N PHE A 126 3.90 4.22 -17.87
CA PHE A 126 3.90 2.77 -17.65
C PHE A 126 3.81 1.98 -18.97
N GLN A 127 3.04 2.46 -19.95
CA GLN A 127 3.00 1.87 -21.29
C GLN A 127 4.35 1.99 -22.02
N GLU A 128 5.01 3.15 -21.92
CA GLU A 128 6.38 3.35 -22.43
C GLU A 128 7.34 2.34 -21.78
N LEU A 129 7.27 2.18 -20.46
CA LEU A 129 8.14 1.25 -19.73
C LEU A 129 7.92 -0.22 -20.11
N ARG A 130 6.66 -0.64 -20.32
CA ARG A 130 6.35 -1.98 -20.85
C ARG A 130 6.85 -2.18 -22.28
N THR A 131 6.85 -1.13 -23.10
CA THR A 131 7.41 -1.18 -24.46
C THR A 131 8.93 -1.35 -24.43
N LEU A 132 9.60 -0.73 -23.47
CA LEU A 132 11.07 -0.77 -23.34
C LEU A 132 11.60 -2.06 -22.70
N ASP A 133 10.91 -2.60 -21.68
CA ASP A 133 11.40 -3.71 -20.86
C ASP A 133 10.58 -5.02 -21.01
N GLY A 134 9.44 -4.99 -21.72
CA GLY A 134 8.61 -6.16 -21.97
C GLY A 134 8.19 -6.87 -20.68
N THR A 135 8.52 -8.16 -20.56
CA THR A 135 8.28 -8.97 -19.36
C THR A 135 9.42 -8.90 -18.34
N GLY A 136 10.35 -7.95 -18.48
CA GLY A 136 11.42 -7.68 -17.52
C GLY A 136 10.90 -7.07 -16.20
N ARG A 137 11.80 -6.86 -15.23
CA ARG A 137 11.45 -6.35 -13.89
C ARG A 137 10.65 -5.04 -13.93
N TYR A 138 11.07 -4.10 -14.76
CA TYR A 138 10.44 -2.79 -14.85
C TYR A 138 9.14 -2.84 -15.64
N GLY A 139 9.05 -3.71 -16.64
CA GLY A 139 7.81 -4.01 -17.35
C GLY A 139 6.75 -4.61 -16.43
N GLN A 140 7.12 -5.57 -15.58
CA GLN A 140 6.23 -6.15 -14.56
C GLN A 140 5.80 -5.11 -13.51
N GLU A 141 6.72 -4.28 -13.00
CA GLU A 141 6.35 -3.14 -12.13
C GLU A 141 5.35 -2.21 -12.83
N ALA A 142 5.56 -1.91 -14.12
CA ALA A 142 4.67 -1.05 -14.87
C ALA A 142 3.25 -1.62 -15.01
N VAL A 143 3.09 -2.95 -15.08
CA VAL A 143 1.76 -3.60 -15.05
C VAL A 143 1.05 -3.28 -13.73
N PHE A 144 1.70 -3.56 -12.60
CA PHE A 144 1.14 -3.24 -11.28
C PHE A 144 0.74 -1.77 -11.18
N TRP A 145 1.63 -0.85 -11.54
CA TRP A 145 1.36 0.58 -11.42
C TRP A 145 0.29 1.09 -12.39
N GLN A 146 0.20 0.52 -13.59
CA GLN A 146 -0.87 0.84 -14.52
C GLN A 146 -2.22 0.34 -13.99
N SER A 147 -2.31 -0.89 -13.48
CA SER A 147 -3.53 -1.42 -12.83
C SER A 147 -3.95 -0.53 -11.67
N ARG A 148 -3.01 -0.18 -10.78
CA ARG A 148 -3.27 0.74 -9.66
C ARG A 148 -3.73 2.12 -10.13
N THR A 149 -3.20 2.61 -11.25
CA THR A 149 -3.64 3.89 -11.82
C THR A 149 -5.07 3.81 -12.34
N LEU A 150 -5.43 2.72 -13.01
CA LEU A 150 -6.80 2.46 -13.46
C LEU A 150 -7.77 2.33 -12.28
N TYR A 151 -7.31 1.81 -11.14
CA TYR A 151 -8.10 1.78 -9.90
C TYR A 151 -8.51 3.18 -9.46
N GLU A 152 -7.57 4.13 -9.39
CA GLU A 152 -7.89 5.52 -8.99
C GLU A 152 -8.79 6.24 -10.01
N MET A 153 -8.76 5.80 -11.26
CA MET A 153 -9.65 6.32 -12.30
C MET A 153 -11.06 5.69 -12.26
N GLY A 154 -11.28 4.66 -11.44
CA GLY A 154 -12.53 3.89 -11.41
C GLY A 154 -12.71 2.95 -12.61
N ASN A 155 -11.66 2.74 -13.41
CA ASN A 155 -11.69 1.93 -14.62
C ASN A 155 -11.43 0.44 -14.30
N HIS A 156 -12.25 -0.16 -13.43
CA HIS A 156 -11.97 -1.50 -12.90
C HIS A 156 -12.04 -2.61 -13.97
N LEU A 157 -13.01 -2.57 -14.88
CA LEU A 157 -13.14 -3.59 -15.94
C LEU A 157 -11.95 -3.58 -16.91
N GLU A 158 -11.48 -2.38 -17.30
CA GLU A 158 -10.28 -2.22 -18.13
C GLU A 158 -9.04 -2.77 -17.40
N ALA A 159 -8.93 -2.50 -16.10
CA ALA A 159 -7.82 -2.97 -15.30
C ALA A 159 -7.79 -4.49 -15.14
N ILE A 160 -8.96 -5.13 -14.98
CA ILE A 160 -9.08 -6.59 -14.91
C ILE A 160 -8.57 -7.21 -16.21
N GLU A 161 -9.16 -6.84 -17.36
CA GLU A 161 -8.78 -7.38 -18.67
C GLU A 161 -7.28 -7.20 -18.93
N PHE A 162 -6.77 -6.00 -18.68
CA PHE A 162 -5.36 -5.67 -18.86
C PHE A 162 -4.43 -6.51 -17.96
N THR A 163 -4.75 -6.63 -16.68
CA THR A 163 -3.86 -7.23 -15.68
C THR A 163 -3.89 -8.75 -15.76
N GLU A 164 -5.05 -9.35 -16.01
CA GLU A 164 -5.17 -10.79 -16.25
C GLU A 164 -4.35 -11.19 -17.48
N GLN A 165 -4.51 -10.47 -18.60
CA GLN A 165 -3.74 -10.74 -19.80
C GLN A 165 -2.22 -10.63 -19.55
N ALA A 166 -1.79 -9.61 -18.79
CA ALA A 166 -0.38 -9.45 -18.46
C ALA A 166 0.17 -10.57 -17.55
N LEU A 167 -0.62 -11.06 -16.58
CA LEU A 167 -0.21 -12.15 -15.68
C LEU A 167 -0.04 -13.50 -16.42
N LEU A 168 -0.67 -13.67 -17.58
CA LEU A 168 -0.46 -14.83 -18.45
C LEU A 168 0.88 -14.80 -19.21
N GLU A 169 1.61 -13.67 -19.18
CA GLU A 169 2.80 -13.44 -19.99
C GLU A 169 4.10 -13.52 -19.17
N GLY A 170 5.02 -14.38 -19.60
CA GLY A 170 6.39 -14.43 -19.10
C GLY A 170 6.55 -15.10 -17.72
N ASN A 171 7.79 -15.08 -17.21
CA ASN A 171 8.09 -15.57 -15.87
C ASN A 171 8.10 -14.38 -14.90
N TRP A 172 7.14 -14.38 -13.97
CA TRP A 172 7.00 -13.30 -13.03
C TRP A 172 8.00 -13.37 -11.88
N ILE A 173 8.43 -12.20 -11.41
CA ILE A 173 9.17 -12.06 -10.16
C ILE A 173 8.13 -12.22 -9.04
N PRO A 174 8.26 -13.21 -8.13
CA PRO A 174 7.19 -13.57 -7.19
C PRO A 174 6.64 -12.41 -6.34
N SER A 175 7.51 -11.48 -5.90
CA SER A 175 7.07 -10.31 -5.13
C SER A 175 6.28 -9.29 -5.96
N ILE A 176 6.57 -9.17 -7.26
CA ILE A 176 5.80 -8.30 -8.17
C ILE A 176 4.50 -9.00 -8.55
N GLU A 177 4.54 -10.31 -8.80
CA GLU A 177 3.36 -11.13 -9.08
C GLU A 177 2.33 -11.04 -7.96
N SER A 178 2.75 -11.32 -6.72
CA SER A 178 1.86 -11.29 -5.54
C SER A 178 1.23 -9.91 -5.36
N LYS A 179 2.01 -8.84 -5.51
CA LYS A 179 1.54 -7.45 -5.46
C LYS A 179 0.57 -7.11 -6.61
N THR A 180 0.79 -7.65 -7.81
CA THR A 180 -0.04 -7.42 -9.00
C THR A 180 -1.35 -8.18 -8.91
N ALA A 181 -1.32 -9.43 -8.46
CA ALA A 181 -2.51 -10.23 -8.24
C ALA A 181 -3.36 -9.67 -7.08
N LEU A 182 -2.74 -9.01 -6.09
CA LEU A 182 -3.46 -8.33 -5.01
C LEU A 182 -4.25 -7.09 -5.49
N ILE A 183 -3.66 -6.25 -6.35
CA ILE A 183 -4.44 -5.11 -6.93
C ILE A 183 -5.53 -5.63 -7.87
N LEU A 184 -5.29 -6.74 -8.58
CA LEU A 184 -6.31 -7.41 -9.39
C LEU A 184 -7.47 -7.91 -8.53
N ALA A 185 -7.18 -8.50 -7.36
CA ALA A 185 -8.22 -8.89 -6.40
C ALA A 185 -9.07 -7.69 -5.96
N GLU A 186 -8.46 -6.53 -5.67
CA GLU A 186 -9.22 -5.31 -5.33
C GLU A 186 -10.13 -4.86 -6.49
N HIS A 187 -9.69 -5.01 -7.74
CA HIS A 187 -10.55 -4.71 -8.90
C HIS A 187 -11.75 -5.65 -8.99
N HIS A 188 -11.54 -6.95 -8.80
CA HIS A 188 -12.60 -7.96 -8.81
C HIS A 188 -13.60 -7.74 -7.66
N THR A 189 -13.11 -7.41 -6.47
CA THR A 189 -13.95 -7.01 -5.33
C THR A 189 -14.87 -5.84 -5.68
N ILE A 190 -14.36 -4.78 -6.31
CA ILE A 190 -15.19 -3.62 -6.71
C ILE A 190 -16.14 -3.97 -7.87
N ALA A 191 -15.71 -4.84 -8.79
CA ALA A 191 -16.55 -5.33 -9.88
C ALA A 191 -17.67 -6.28 -9.41
N GLY A 192 -17.60 -6.77 -8.17
CA GLY A 192 -18.56 -7.69 -7.58
C GLY A 192 -18.32 -9.16 -7.92
N ASP A 193 -17.17 -9.50 -8.53
CA ASP A 193 -16.75 -10.88 -8.75
C ASP A 193 -16.04 -11.41 -7.50
N ILE A 194 -16.84 -11.75 -6.50
CA ILE A 194 -16.34 -12.12 -5.16
C ILE A 194 -15.55 -13.43 -5.20
N ALA A 195 -15.99 -14.40 -6.00
CA ALA A 195 -15.33 -15.70 -6.11
C ALA A 195 -13.90 -15.56 -6.64
N THR A 196 -13.72 -14.81 -7.74
CA THR A 196 -12.38 -14.57 -8.30
C THR A 196 -11.51 -13.76 -7.32
N ALA A 197 -12.09 -12.81 -6.57
CA ALA A 197 -11.36 -12.07 -5.55
C ALA A 197 -10.87 -12.99 -4.40
N VAL A 198 -11.71 -13.91 -3.91
CA VAL A 198 -11.36 -14.91 -2.88
C VAL A 198 -10.23 -15.82 -3.36
N ASP A 199 -10.32 -16.33 -4.59
CA ASP A 199 -9.28 -17.19 -5.18
C ASP A 199 -7.93 -16.47 -5.27
N LEU A 200 -7.93 -15.23 -5.78
CA LEU A 200 -6.72 -14.42 -5.88
C LEU A 200 -6.12 -14.10 -4.50
N LEU A 201 -6.94 -13.71 -3.51
CA LEU A 201 -6.47 -13.38 -2.16
C LEU A 201 -5.88 -14.61 -1.46
N THR A 202 -6.52 -15.77 -1.61
CA THR A 202 -6.05 -17.05 -1.05
C THR A 202 -4.65 -17.40 -1.57
N LEU A 203 -4.39 -17.21 -2.86
CA LEU A 203 -3.11 -17.56 -3.48
C LEU A 203 -1.98 -16.56 -3.18
N THR A 204 -2.33 -15.31 -2.85
CA THR A 204 -1.36 -14.20 -2.83
C THR A 204 -0.94 -13.77 -1.44
N ILE A 205 -1.85 -13.80 -0.44
CA ILE A 205 -1.60 -13.22 0.89
C ILE A 205 -0.40 -13.86 1.60
N GLU A 206 -0.24 -15.19 1.52
CA GLU A 206 0.86 -15.89 2.19
C GLU A 206 2.24 -15.49 1.65
N GLN A 207 2.32 -15.20 0.35
CA GLN A 207 3.57 -14.88 -0.35
C GLN A 207 3.90 -13.38 -0.33
N PHE A 208 2.93 -12.55 0.05
CA PHE A 208 3.03 -11.10 0.01
C PHE A 208 3.89 -10.56 1.16
N ASP A 209 5.05 -10.00 0.85
CA ASP A 209 6.13 -9.68 1.80
C ASP A 209 6.06 -8.28 2.45
N ASP A 210 5.00 -7.51 2.16
CA ASP A 210 4.79 -6.19 2.80
C ASP A 210 3.98 -6.32 4.09
N ASP A 211 4.68 -6.31 5.23
CA ASP A 211 4.08 -6.40 6.57
C ASP A 211 3.07 -5.27 6.89
N ARG A 212 3.14 -4.12 6.20
CA ARG A 212 2.19 -3.01 6.40
C ARG A 212 0.89 -3.25 5.64
N LEU A 213 0.99 -3.84 4.45
CA LEU A 213 -0.14 -4.05 3.55
C LEU A 213 -0.81 -5.41 3.74
N ARG A 214 -0.06 -6.43 4.21
CA ARG A 214 -0.58 -7.79 4.43
C ARG A 214 -1.80 -7.83 5.37
N PRO A 215 -1.83 -7.14 6.53
CA PRO A 215 -3.04 -7.12 7.36
C PRO A 215 -4.25 -6.50 6.67
N ARG A 216 -4.06 -5.55 5.74
CA ARG A 216 -5.15 -4.96 4.96
C ARG A 216 -5.66 -5.94 3.91
N ALA A 217 -4.77 -6.68 3.27
CA ALA A 217 -5.14 -7.76 2.35
C ALA A 217 -5.92 -8.87 3.06
N GLN A 218 -5.48 -9.29 4.25
CA GLN A 218 -6.20 -10.24 5.09
C GLN A 218 -7.57 -9.70 5.51
N PHE A 219 -7.67 -8.42 5.87
CA PHE A 219 -8.95 -7.81 6.17
C PHE A 219 -9.89 -7.81 4.96
N LEU A 220 -9.40 -7.44 3.76
CA LEU A 220 -10.17 -7.52 2.53
C LEU A 220 -10.63 -8.96 2.26
N PHE A 221 -9.76 -9.94 2.48
CA PHE A 221 -10.08 -11.34 2.32
C PHE A 221 -11.21 -11.79 3.25
N ALA A 222 -11.14 -11.41 4.53
CA ALA A 222 -12.23 -11.66 5.47
C ALA A 222 -13.55 -11.01 5.01
N GLN A 223 -13.50 -9.79 4.46
CA GLN A 223 -14.70 -9.14 3.90
C GLN A 223 -15.27 -9.89 2.69
N MET A 224 -14.42 -10.48 1.83
CA MET A 224 -14.88 -11.29 0.70
C MET A 224 -15.50 -12.62 1.18
N LEU A 225 -14.88 -13.28 2.15
CA LEU A 225 -15.43 -14.50 2.77
C LEU A 225 -16.79 -14.25 3.42
N GLU A 226 -16.97 -13.12 4.12
CA GLU A 226 -18.28 -12.72 4.65
C GLU A 226 -19.33 -12.54 3.55
N GLN A 227 -18.94 -11.96 2.41
CA GLN A 227 -19.86 -11.76 1.28
C GLN A 227 -20.25 -13.08 0.61
N GLU A 228 -19.36 -14.07 0.57
CA GLU A 228 -19.68 -15.44 0.14
C GLU A 228 -20.50 -16.22 1.18
N GLY A 229 -20.55 -15.74 2.42
CA GLY A 229 -21.24 -16.38 3.53
C GLY A 229 -20.39 -17.39 4.30
N ASP A 230 -19.08 -17.46 4.04
CA ASP A 230 -18.13 -18.22 4.86
C ASP A 230 -17.73 -17.43 6.11
N TYR A 231 -18.70 -17.26 7.00
CA TYR A 231 -18.51 -16.51 8.24
C TYR A 231 -17.52 -17.17 9.20
N ALA A 232 -17.36 -18.50 9.11
CA ALA A 232 -16.44 -19.26 9.96
C ALA A 232 -15.00 -18.88 9.62
N PHE A 233 -14.64 -18.97 8.35
CA PHE A 233 -13.30 -18.62 7.92
C PHE A 233 -13.05 -17.11 8.01
N ALA A 234 -14.05 -16.28 7.71
CA ALA A 234 -13.94 -14.84 7.92
C ALA A 234 -13.60 -14.47 9.38
N ALA A 235 -14.27 -15.08 10.37
CA ALA A 235 -14.00 -14.83 11.78
C ALA A 235 -12.56 -15.20 12.17
N GLU A 236 -12.01 -16.30 11.64
CA GLU A 236 -10.62 -16.69 11.86
C GLU A 236 -9.63 -15.66 11.26
N VAL A 237 -9.85 -15.24 10.01
CA VAL A 237 -8.98 -14.27 9.36
C VAL A 237 -9.03 -12.91 10.08
N TYR A 238 -10.21 -12.45 10.51
CA TYR A 238 -10.31 -11.23 11.31
C TYR A 238 -9.59 -11.31 12.65
N ARG A 239 -9.68 -12.44 13.34
CA ARG A 239 -8.92 -12.67 14.58
C ARG A 239 -7.42 -12.52 14.34
N ASP A 240 -6.93 -13.08 13.24
CA ASP A 240 -5.51 -13.04 12.89
C ASP A 240 -5.06 -11.60 12.56
N VAL A 241 -5.90 -10.81 11.86
CA VAL A 241 -5.65 -9.38 11.63
C VAL A 241 -5.63 -8.61 12.95
N ALA A 242 -6.58 -8.87 13.86
CA ALA A 242 -6.64 -8.22 15.16
C ALA A 242 -5.43 -8.53 16.05
N ALA A 243 -4.81 -9.71 15.88
CA ALA A 243 -3.60 -10.12 16.59
C ALA A 243 -2.30 -9.63 15.93
N SER A 244 -2.37 -9.15 14.67
CA SER A 244 -1.21 -8.70 13.91
C SER A 244 -0.65 -7.36 14.41
N LYS A 245 0.61 -7.08 14.07
CA LYS A 245 1.25 -5.78 14.33
C LYS A 245 0.81 -4.76 13.26
N THR A 246 -0.43 -4.29 13.37
CA THR A 246 -1.03 -3.28 12.48
C THR A 246 -1.52 -2.05 13.26
N ILE A 247 -2.08 -1.05 12.56
CA ILE A 247 -2.64 0.15 13.19
C ILE A 247 -3.85 -0.19 14.07
N PHE A 248 -4.03 0.57 15.15
CA PHE A 248 -5.06 0.33 16.15
C PHE A 248 -6.46 0.25 15.53
N GLU A 249 -6.76 1.13 14.58
CA GLU A 249 -8.07 1.21 13.97
C GLU A 249 -8.40 -0.03 13.14
N LEU A 250 -7.39 -0.64 12.49
CA LEU A 250 -7.59 -1.90 11.77
C LEU A 250 -7.77 -3.07 12.74
N GLN A 251 -7.05 -3.11 13.86
CA GLN A 251 -7.25 -4.12 14.90
C GLN A 251 -8.66 -4.04 15.51
N TYR A 252 -9.11 -2.82 15.82
CA TYR A 252 -10.46 -2.56 16.32
C TYR A 252 -11.53 -3.05 15.34
N LEU A 253 -11.44 -2.64 14.06
CA LEU A 253 -12.39 -3.06 13.04
C LEU A 253 -12.38 -4.57 12.85
N ALA A 254 -11.21 -5.21 12.91
CA ALA A 254 -11.10 -6.66 12.74
C ALA A 254 -11.80 -7.40 13.87
N ARG A 255 -11.61 -7.01 15.15
CA ARG A 255 -12.36 -7.61 16.27
C ARG A 255 -13.86 -7.37 16.17
N LYS A 256 -14.28 -6.18 15.77
CA LYS A 256 -15.70 -5.86 15.57
C LYS A 256 -16.32 -6.76 14.49
N ASN A 257 -15.66 -6.89 13.35
CA ASN A 257 -16.16 -7.73 12.25
C ASN A 257 -16.07 -9.22 12.60
N GLN A 258 -15.06 -9.66 13.35
CA GLN A 258 -15.02 -11.01 13.92
C GLN A 258 -16.27 -11.29 14.77
N ALA A 259 -16.64 -10.38 15.68
CA ALA A 259 -17.85 -10.53 16.49
C ALA A 259 -19.12 -10.59 15.63
N ALA A 260 -19.19 -9.79 14.56
CA ALA A 260 -20.31 -9.80 13.62
C ALA A 260 -20.39 -11.13 12.84
N ALA A 261 -19.27 -11.66 12.37
CA ALA A 261 -19.19 -12.95 11.71
C ALA A 261 -19.60 -14.11 12.64
N LEU A 262 -19.11 -14.13 13.88
CA LEU A 262 -19.51 -15.11 14.91
C LEU A 262 -21.03 -15.08 15.16
N ARG A 263 -21.61 -13.88 15.25
CA ARG A 263 -23.07 -13.72 15.36
C ARG A 263 -23.80 -14.33 14.17
N LYS A 264 -23.30 -14.15 12.93
CA LYS A 264 -23.89 -14.74 11.72
C LYS A 264 -23.79 -16.27 11.67
N LEU A 265 -22.79 -16.86 12.31
CA LEU A 265 -22.68 -18.31 12.51
C LEU A 265 -23.64 -18.87 13.57
N GLY A 266 -24.25 -18.01 14.38
CA GLY A 266 -25.00 -18.42 15.56
C GLY A 266 -24.13 -18.64 16.80
N GLU A 267 -22.83 -18.35 16.74
CA GLU A 267 -21.89 -18.39 17.88
C GLU A 267 -21.99 -17.11 18.70
N ARG A 268 -23.20 -16.87 19.21
CA ARG A 268 -23.55 -15.60 19.86
C ARG A 268 -22.79 -15.38 21.16
N GLU A 269 -22.63 -16.40 21.98
CA GLU A 269 -21.91 -16.31 23.25
C GLU A 269 -20.46 -15.87 23.03
N ALA A 270 -19.78 -16.42 22.01
CA ALA A 270 -18.43 -16.02 21.63
C ALA A 270 -18.38 -14.57 21.11
N SER A 271 -19.39 -14.14 20.33
CA SER A 271 -19.53 -12.76 19.90
C SER A 271 -19.65 -11.80 21.09
N LEU A 272 -20.51 -12.12 22.07
CA LEU A 272 -20.73 -11.30 23.27
C LEU A 272 -19.50 -11.26 24.17
N GLU A 273 -18.81 -12.37 24.35
CA GLU A 273 -17.56 -12.44 25.12
C GLU A 273 -16.50 -11.50 24.52
N LEU A 274 -16.27 -11.59 23.21
CA LEU A 274 -15.31 -10.73 22.50
C LEU A 274 -15.67 -9.24 22.61
N LEU A 275 -16.95 -8.89 22.41
CA LEU A 275 -17.40 -7.50 22.51
C LEU A 275 -17.33 -6.95 23.93
N THR A 276 -17.56 -7.80 24.94
CA THR A 276 -17.42 -7.42 26.35
C THR A 276 -15.96 -7.18 26.70
N GLU A 277 -15.04 -8.04 26.26
CA GLU A 277 -13.59 -7.81 26.39
C GLU A 277 -13.18 -6.47 25.76
N MET A 278 -13.71 -6.15 24.56
CA MET A 278 -13.47 -4.85 23.93
C MET A 278 -14.09 -3.68 24.71
N PHE A 279 -15.20 -3.89 25.41
CA PHE A 279 -15.86 -2.83 26.17
C PHE A 279 -15.16 -2.56 27.52
N GLU A 280 -14.51 -3.56 28.10
CA GLU A 280 -13.77 -3.44 29.36
C GLU A 280 -12.35 -2.86 29.18
N ASP A 281 -11.81 -2.86 27.96
CA ASP A 281 -10.49 -2.32 27.66
C ASP A 281 -10.55 -0.82 27.32
N ASP A 282 -9.96 -0.01 28.21
CA ASP A 282 -9.90 1.46 28.13
C ASP A 282 -9.36 2.00 26.80
N LYS A 283 -8.57 1.22 26.05
CA LYS A 283 -8.06 1.66 24.75
C LYS A 283 -9.16 1.84 23.70
N TYR A 284 -10.32 1.20 23.87
CA TYR A 284 -11.46 1.33 22.97
C TYR A 284 -12.48 2.38 23.42
N ARG A 285 -12.12 3.24 24.39
CA ARG A 285 -13.04 4.21 24.98
C ARG A 285 -13.76 5.10 23.98
N ASP A 286 -13.06 5.51 22.91
CA ASP A 286 -13.65 6.32 21.83
C ASP A 286 -14.63 5.51 20.96
N GLN A 287 -14.48 4.19 20.93
CA GLN A 287 -15.29 3.24 20.17
C GLN A 287 -16.42 2.61 21.00
N PHE A 288 -16.49 2.87 22.31
CA PHE A 288 -17.53 2.34 23.18
C PHE A 288 -18.96 2.52 22.62
N PRO A 289 -19.38 3.67 22.07
CA PRO A 289 -20.73 3.78 21.50
C PRO A 289 -21.04 2.73 20.43
N GLU A 290 -20.06 2.41 19.57
CA GLU A 290 -20.21 1.41 18.51
C GLU A 290 -20.14 -0.02 19.07
N ILE A 291 -19.24 -0.29 20.02
CA ILE A 291 -19.16 -1.59 20.69
C ILE A 291 -20.48 -1.92 21.41
N ARG A 292 -21.08 -0.95 22.11
CA ARG A 292 -22.39 -1.10 22.77
C ARG A 292 -23.50 -1.44 21.79
N LEU A 293 -23.49 -0.83 20.60
CA LEU A 293 -24.45 -1.15 19.55
C LEU A 293 -24.29 -2.60 19.09
N GLU A 294 -23.06 -3.06 18.87
CA GLU A 294 -22.79 -4.45 18.49
C GLU A 294 -23.20 -5.45 19.58
N ILE A 295 -22.97 -5.13 20.86
CA ILE A 295 -23.47 -5.94 21.99
C ILE A 295 -25.01 -6.03 21.92
N GLY A 296 -25.68 -4.89 21.78
CA GLY A 296 -27.13 -4.83 21.67
C GLY A 296 -27.69 -5.64 20.49
N LEU A 297 -27.03 -5.59 19.33
CA LEU A 297 -27.37 -6.41 18.16
C LEU A 297 -27.18 -7.90 18.46
N SER A 298 -26.05 -8.27 19.04
CA SER A 298 -25.79 -9.65 19.47
C SER A 298 -26.79 -10.12 20.52
N LEU A 299 -27.39 -9.24 21.34
CA LEU A 299 -28.43 -9.59 22.30
C LEU A 299 -29.84 -9.74 21.70
N VAL A 300 -30.20 -9.00 20.65
CA VAL A 300 -31.55 -9.02 20.03
C VAL A 300 -31.82 -10.30 19.25
N ASP A 301 -30.78 -10.91 18.68
CA ASP A 301 -30.90 -12.20 17.97
C ASP A 301 -31.19 -13.38 18.92
N SER A 302 -31.39 -13.10 20.21
CA SER A 302 -31.87 -14.01 21.25
C SER A 302 -33.38 -14.13 21.29
N THR A 303 -33.89 -15.35 21.43
CA THR A 303 -35.32 -15.58 21.67
C THR A 303 -35.78 -15.34 23.12
N SER A 304 -34.93 -14.81 24.02
CA SER A 304 -35.29 -14.57 25.43
C SER A 304 -35.65 -13.10 25.73
N GLY A 305 -36.73 -12.88 26.50
CA GLY A 305 -37.21 -11.54 26.84
C GLY A 305 -36.20 -10.68 27.63
N GLU A 306 -35.38 -11.32 28.47
CA GLU A 306 -34.36 -10.66 29.29
C GLU A 306 -33.27 -10.00 28.43
N SER A 307 -32.81 -10.68 27.37
CA SER A 307 -31.80 -10.12 26.46
C SER A 307 -32.31 -8.99 25.57
N ILE A 308 -33.63 -8.93 25.30
CA ILE A 308 -34.23 -7.78 24.60
C ILE A 308 -34.21 -6.55 25.52
N GLU A 309 -34.53 -6.73 26.81
CA GLU A 309 -34.48 -5.65 27.79
C GLU A 309 -33.06 -5.14 28.01
N GLU A 310 -32.07 -6.04 28.07
CA GLU A 310 -30.65 -5.70 28.12
C GLU A 310 -30.20 -4.95 26.84
N SER A 311 -30.61 -5.40 25.65
CA SER A 311 -30.32 -4.67 24.41
C SER A 311 -30.91 -3.26 24.40
N ILE A 312 -32.14 -3.09 24.88
CA ILE A 312 -32.78 -1.77 25.02
C ILE A 312 -31.97 -0.89 25.97
N GLN A 313 -31.44 -1.42 27.08
CA GLN A 313 -30.59 -0.67 28.00
C GLN A 313 -29.30 -0.20 27.32
N TRP A 314 -28.60 -1.10 26.61
CA TRP A 314 -27.39 -0.74 25.85
C TRP A 314 -27.67 0.32 24.78
N HIS A 315 -28.78 0.20 24.06
CA HIS A 315 -29.20 1.19 23.07
C HIS A 315 -29.51 2.56 23.72
N GLN A 316 -30.24 2.57 24.83
CA GLN A 316 -30.53 3.80 25.58
C GLN A 316 -29.27 4.46 26.14
N GLN A 317 -28.31 3.68 26.65
CA GLN A 317 -27.02 4.21 27.11
C GLN A 317 -26.23 4.83 25.95
N THR A 318 -26.24 4.19 24.77
CA THR A 318 -25.62 4.74 23.56
C THR A 318 -26.25 6.07 23.15
N LEU A 319 -27.59 6.16 23.15
CA LEU A 319 -28.32 7.40 22.82
C LEU A 319 -28.11 8.52 23.87
N ARG A 320 -27.88 8.17 25.14
CA ARG A 320 -27.57 9.14 26.22
C ARG A 320 -26.17 9.74 26.10
N MET A 321 -25.28 9.12 25.33
CA MET A 321 -23.99 9.70 24.95
C MET A 321 -24.17 10.72 23.83
N ASP A 322 -24.59 11.94 24.20
CA ASP A 322 -24.63 13.10 23.30
C ASP A 322 -23.21 13.33 22.70
N PRO A 323 -23.04 13.35 21.36
CA PRO A 323 -21.76 13.64 20.71
C PRO A 323 -21.09 14.95 21.19
N ARG A 324 -21.89 15.91 21.70
CA ARG A 324 -21.39 17.17 22.27
C ARG A 324 -20.73 17.01 23.65
N ARG A 325 -21.08 15.97 24.42
CA ARG A 325 -20.50 15.68 25.75
C ARG A 325 -19.16 14.93 25.64
N LEU A 326 -19.04 14.04 24.66
CA LEU A 326 -17.78 13.35 24.32
C LEU A 326 -16.68 14.34 23.91
N ARG A 327 -17.03 15.37 23.11
CA ARG A 327 -16.10 16.44 22.71
C ARG A 327 -15.57 17.29 23.89
N ASN A 328 -16.28 17.27 25.02
CA ASN A 328 -15.92 17.97 26.25
C ASN A 328 -15.46 17.02 27.37
N GLY A 329 -15.15 15.75 27.06
CA GLY A 329 -14.61 14.78 28.02
C GLY A 329 -15.55 14.39 29.17
N THR A 330 -16.86 14.65 29.06
CA THR A 330 -17.84 14.29 30.10
C THR A 330 -18.55 13.00 29.73
N LEU A 331 -18.21 11.91 30.43
CA LEU A 331 -18.96 10.66 30.34
C LEU A 331 -20.31 10.79 31.07
N PRO A 332 -21.36 10.04 30.66
CA PRO A 332 -22.56 9.91 31.46
C PRO A 332 -22.24 9.27 32.81
N PRO A 333 -23.01 9.58 33.87
CA PRO A 333 -22.91 8.85 35.13
C PRO A 333 -23.30 7.37 34.92
N GLU A 334 -22.59 6.49 35.64
CA GLU A 334 -22.75 5.02 35.66
C GLU A 334 -24.19 4.56 35.89
#